data_AF-A0A6L5GAZ5-F1
#
_entry.id   AF-A0A6L5GAZ5-F1
#
_cell.length_a   1.000
_cell.length_b   1.000
_cell.length_c   1.000
_cell.angle_alpha   90.00
_cell.angle_beta   90.00
_cell.angle_gamma   90.00
#
_symmetry.space_group_name_H-M   'P 1'
#
loop_
_entity.id
_entity.type
_entity.pdbx_description
1 polymer ?
#
loop_
_entity_poly.entity_id
_entity_poly.type
_entity_poly.pdbx_seq_one_letter_code
_entity_poly.pdbx_strand_id
1 'polypeptide(L)'
;MTLRFADGLPVLGYREVADRTLAFAWHWHEPTFRLTFTEHTPALLGHVTHLDCLPRLAPAPDNLDWLDDERIRAVLDHAIGLWTRKGEIFRECTG
;
A
#
# COMPACT_ATOMS: atom_id res chain seq x y z
N MET A 1 -16.62 10.37 0.43
CA MET A 1 -15.86 9.25 -0.18
C MET A 1 -16.21 7.96 0.55
N THR A 2 -16.40 6.84 -0.16
CA THR A 2 -16.61 5.53 0.48
C THR A 2 -15.26 4.98 0.90
N LEU A 3 -14.98 4.85 2.20
CA LEU A 3 -13.80 4.13 2.69
C LEU A 3 -13.90 2.67 2.26
N ARG A 4 -12.93 2.23 1.48
CA ARG A 4 -12.78 0.82 1.11
C ARG A 4 -11.86 0.15 2.11
N PHE A 5 -12.15 -1.10 2.44
CA PHE A 5 -11.36 -1.87 3.38
C PHE A 5 -10.74 -3.07 2.67
N ALA A 6 -9.46 -3.32 2.91
CA ALA A 6 -8.78 -4.54 2.52
C ALA A 6 -8.35 -5.25 3.81
N ASP A 7 -8.92 -6.43 4.07
CA ASP A 7 -8.59 -7.23 5.26
C ASP A 7 -8.86 -6.48 6.60
N GLY A 8 -9.92 -5.67 6.62
CA GLY A 8 -10.30 -4.86 7.80
C GLY A 8 -9.50 -3.55 7.96
N LEU A 9 -8.54 -3.27 7.08
CA LEU A 9 -7.74 -2.04 7.12
C LEU A 9 -8.25 -0.99 6.10
N PRO A 10 -8.27 0.30 6.46
CA PRO A 10 -8.69 1.37 5.55
C PRO A 10 -7.71 1.51 4.38
N VAL A 11 -8.23 1.44 3.15
CA VAL A 11 -7.44 1.66 1.93
C VAL A 11 -7.30 3.16 1.70
N LEU A 12 -6.05 3.66 1.73
CA LEU A 12 -5.74 5.06 1.45
C LEU A 12 -5.58 5.33 -0.05
N GLY A 13 -5.29 4.30 -0.84
CA GLY A 13 -5.11 4.47 -2.28
C GLY A 13 -5.01 3.17 -3.04
N TYR A 14 -5.12 3.31 -4.35
CA TYR A 14 -4.90 2.24 -5.32
C TYR A 14 -3.84 2.69 -6.33
N ARG A 15 -3.04 1.74 -6.79
CA ARG A 15 -2.07 1.97 -7.86
C ARG A 15 -1.96 0.77 -8.76
N GLU A 16 -2.00 1.02 -10.06
CA GLU A 16 -1.61 0.03 -11.06
C GLU A 16 -0.08 -0.01 -11.19
N VAL A 17 0.47 -1.21 -11.10
CA VAL A 17 1.91 -1.50 -11.29
C VAL A 17 2.00 -2.75 -12.16
N ALA A 18 2.64 -2.66 -13.32
CA ALA A 18 2.81 -3.77 -14.26
C ALA A 18 1.51 -4.58 -14.48
N ASP A 19 0.46 -3.86 -14.93
CA ASP A 19 -0.87 -4.41 -15.25
C ASP A 19 -1.61 -5.05 -14.06
N ARG A 20 -1.16 -4.82 -12.82
CA ARG A 20 -1.84 -5.29 -11.61
C ARG A 20 -2.21 -4.13 -10.71
N THR A 21 -3.46 -4.14 -10.24
CA THR A 21 -3.92 -3.13 -9.28
C THR A 21 -3.60 -3.54 -7.85
N LEU A 22 -2.88 -2.67 -7.14
CA LEU A 22 -2.52 -2.79 -5.73
C LEU A 22 -3.36 -1.84 -4.88
N ALA A 23 -3.92 -2.36 -3.80
CA ALA A 23 -4.53 -1.58 -2.73
C ALA A 23 -3.52 -1.33 -1.60
N PHE A 24 -3.42 -0.09 -1.16
CA PHE A 24 -2.54 0.36 -0.08
C PHE A 24 -3.38 0.60 1.16
N ALA A 25 -3.44 -0.39 2.04
CA ALA A 25 -4.24 -0.32 3.26
C ALA A 25 -3.37 0.11 4.44
N TRP A 26 -3.77 1.17 5.14
CA TRP A 26 -2.99 1.73 6.22
C TRP A 26 -3.26 1.03 7.54
N HIS A 27 -2.19 0.65 8.23
CA HIS A 27 -2.25 0.25 9.63
C HIS A 27 -2.30 1.50 10.52
N TRP A 28 -3.48 1.93 10.97
CA TRP A 28 -3.71 3.23 11.64
C TRP A 28 -2.71 3.58 12.76
N HIS A 29 -2.19 2.58 13.47
CA HIS A 29 -1.28 2.75 14.60
C HIS A 29 0.21 2.64 14.23
N GLU A 30 0.54 2.35 12.98
CA GLU A 30 1.92 2.10 12.55
C GLU A 30 2.22 2.78 11.20
N PRO A 31 3.49 3.14 10.95
CA PRO A 31 3.94 3.63 9.65
C PRO A 31 4.11 2.48 8.65
N THR A 32 3.02 1.75 8.44
CA THR A 32 2.96 0.53 7.64
C THR A 32 1.77 0.53 6.70
N PHE A 33 2.00 0.19 5.43
CA PHE A 33 0.95 -0.17 4.48
C PHE A 33 0.94 -1.69 4.28
N ARG A 34 -0.24 -2.29 4.31
CA ARG A 34 -0.50 -3.62 3.78
C ARG A 34 -0.84 -3.49 2.30
N LEU A 35 -0.13 -4.26 1.46
CA LEU A 35 -0.31 -4.26 0.02
C LEU A 35 -1.04 -5.50 -0.43
N THR A 36 -2.13 -5.32 -1.17
CA THR A 36 -2.85 -6.43 -1.78
C THR A 36 -3.18 -6.20 -3.23
N PHE A 37 -3.02 -7.23 -4.05
CA PHE A 37 -3.65 -7.31 -5.36
C PHE A 37 -5.17 -7.33 -5.20
N THR A 38 -5.87 -6.56 -6.02
CA THR A 38 -7.35 -6.55 -6.03
C THR A 38 -7.95 -7.71 -6.81
N GLU A 39 -7.15 -8.39 -7.65
CA GLU A 39 -7.64 -9.31 -8.68
C GLU A 39 -7.09 -10.74 -8.55
N HIS A 40 -6.16 -11.00 -7.62
CA HIS A 40 -5.46 -12.29 -7.51
C HIS A 40 -5.57 -12.92 -6.12
N THR A 41 -5.42 -14.25 -6.07
CA THR A 41 -5.28 -15.03 -4.83
C THR A 41 -4.00 -15.89 -4.93
N PRO A 42 -3.10 -15.86 -3.93
CA PRO A 42 -3.17 -15.06 -2.72
C PRO A 42 -2.96 -13.57 -3.00
N ALA A 43 -3.85 -12.76 -2.42
CA ALA A 43 -3.90 -11.32 -2.70
C ALA A 43 -2.75 -10.56 -2.04
N LEU A 44 -2.13 -11.09 -0.98
CA LEU A 44 -1.13 -10.39 -0.19
C LEU A 44 0.21 -10.31 -0.95
N LEU A 45 0.60 -9.09 -1.32
CA LEU A 45 1.93 -8.83 -1.85
C LEU A 45 2.95 -8.66 -0.72
N GLY A 46 2.55 -8.06 0.40
CA GLY A 46 3.41 -7.82 1.56
C GLY A 46 3.09 -6.52 2.26
N HIS A 47 4.10 -5.94 2.91
CA HIS A 47 3.97 -4.71 3.69
C HIS A 47 5.03 -3.68 3.31
N VAL A 48 4.66 -2.41 3.15
CA VAL A 48 5.63 -1.32 3.17
C VAL A 48 5.75 -0.83 4.59
N THR A 49 6.95 -0.88 5.16
CA THR A 49 7.25 -0.50 6.54
C THR A 49 8.19 0.70 6.55
N HIS A 50 8.46 1.24 7.74
CA HIS A 50 9.43 2.33 7.95
C HIS A 50 9.10 3.59 7.11
N LEU A 51 7.81 3.87 6.89
CA LEU A 51 7.36 5.00 6.07
C LEU A 51 7.81 6.37 6.60
N ASP A 52 8.10 6.48 7.90
CA ASP A 52 8.62 7.71 8.52
C ASP A 52 10.13 7.95 8.31
N CYS A 53 10.86 6.97 7.77
CA CYS A 53 12.32 7.05 7.62
C CYS A 53 12.73 6.63 6.21
N LEU A 54 13.14 5.37 6.05
CA LEU A 54 13.51 4.78 4.78
C LEU A 54 12.51 3.66 4.48
N PRO A 55 11.50 3.91 3.64
CA PRO A 55 10.48 2.94 3.29
C PRO A 55 11.09 1.65 2.74
N ARG A 56 10.62 0.51 3.26
CA ARG A 56 11.08 -0.82 2.84
C ARG A 56 9.89 -1.71 2.56
N LEU A 57 9.95 -2.43 1.44
CA LEU A 57 9.00 -3.48 1.14
C LEU A 57 9.45 -4.78 1.84
N ALA A 58 8.60 -5.29 2.71
CA ALA A 58 8.68 -6.63 3.29
C ALA A 58 7.68 -7.53 2.53
N PRO A 59 8.16 -8.28 1.52
CA PRO A 59 7.28 -9.06 0.66
C PRO A 59 6.71 -10.30 1.37
N ALA A 60 5.50 -10.69 0.99
CA ALA A 60 4.93 -11.98 1.37
C ALA A 60 5.56 -13.09 0.50
N PRO A 61 5.74 -14.31 1.04
CA PRO A 61 6.41 -15.40 0.34
C PRO A 61 5.69 -15.81 -0.95
N ASP A 62 4.37 -15.66 -0.98
CA ASP A 62 3.53 -16.17 -2.06
C ASP A 62 3.60 -15.39 -3.38
N ASN A 63 4.17 -14.18 -3.37
CA ASN A 63 4.22 -13.30 -4.56
C ASN A 63 5.64 -12.74 -4.80
N LEU A 64 6.67 -13.44 -4.31
CA LEU A 64 8.07 -13.03 -4.48
C LEU A 64 8.51 -13.03 -5.95
N ASP A 65 7.99 -13.95 -6.76
CA ASP A 65 8.31 -14.09 -8.19
C ASP A 65 7.87 -12.89 -9.03
N TRP A 66 6.84 -12.17 -8.56
CA TRP A 66 6.35 -10.97 -9.23
C TRP A 66 7.21 -9.73 -8.92
N LEU A 67 8.06 -9.77 -7.89
CA LEU A 67 8.83 -8.60 -7.47
C LEU A 67 10.17 -8.52 -8.22
N ASP A 68 10.37 -7.39 -8.87
CA ASP A 68 11.66 -6.95 -9.41
C ASP A 68 11.96 -5.52 -8.92
N ASP A 69 13.19 -5.04 -9.17
CA ASP A 69 13.64 -3.73 -8.69
C ASP A 69 12.77 -2.57 -9.18
N GLU A 70 12.23 -2.66 -10.40
CA GLU A 70 11.38 -1.61 -10.99
C GLU A 70 10.01 -1.57 -10.29
N ARG A 71 9.38 -2.73 -10.10
CA ARG A 71 8.09 -2.85 -9.41
C ARG A 71 8.21 -2.47 -7.94
N ILE A 72 9.28 -2.90 -7.27
CA ILE A 72 9.56 -2.50 -5.88
C ILE A 72 9.66 -0.98 -5.79
N ARG A 73 10.42 -0.35 -6.68
CA ARG A 73 10.56 1.11 -6.71
C ARG A 73 9.21 1.80 -6.94
N ALA A 74 8.43 1.36 -7.91
CA ALA A 74 7.10 1.93 -8.20
C ALA A 74 6.15 1.83 -6.99
N VAL A 75 6.17 0.69 -6.30
CA VAL A 75 5.41 0.48 -5.06
C VAL A 75 5.84 1.44 -3.96
N LEU A 76 7.15 1.59 -3.74
CA LEU A 76 7.70 2.47 -2.70
C LEU A 76 7.43 3.95 -3.00
N ASP A 77 7.64 4.40 -4.24
CA ASP A 77 7.34 5.78 -4.67
C ASP A 77 5.88 6.13 -4.39
N HIS A 78 4.95 5.22 -4.72
CA HIS A 78 3.54 5.44 -4.45
C HIS A 78 3.21 5.44 -2.95
N ALA A 79 3.80 4.51 -2.18
CA ALA A 79 3.63 4.45 -0.74
C ALA A 79 4.10 5.73 -0.04
N ILE A 80 5.25 6.30 -0.46
CA ILE A 80 5.76 7.58 0.05
C ILE A 80 4.79 8.71 -0.26
N GLY A 81 4.28 8.76 -1.49
CA GLY A 81 3.30 9.76 -1.91
C GLY A 81 2.02 9.71 -1.06
N LEU A 82 1.48 8.52 -0.82
CA LEU A 82 0.30 8.34 0.05
C LEU A 82 0.61 8.68 1.51
N TRP A 83 1.77 8.27 2.03
CA TRP A 83 2.16 8.55 3.41
C TRP A 83 2.28 10.04 3.69
N THR A 84 2.86 10.78 2.74
CA THR A 84 3.03 12.23 2.84
C THR A 84 1.68 12.95 2.82
N ARG A 85 0.74 12.49 1.98
CA ARG A 85 -0.58 13.11 1.80
C ARG A 85 -1.65 12.63 2.79
N LYS A 86 -1.39 11.60 3.58
CA LYS A 86 -2.39 11.06 4.53
C LYS A 86 -2.94 12.12 5.48
N GLY A 87 -2.10 13.09 5.90
CA GLY A 87 -2.52 14.17 6.78
C GLY A 87 -3.58 15.08 6.16
N GLU A 88 -3.58 15.23 4.83
CA GLU A 88 -4.57 16.00 4.08
C GLU A 88 -5.85 15.18 3.88
N ILE A 89 -5.71 13.90 3.52
CA ILE A 89 -6.83 12.96 3.32
C ILE A 89 -7.70 12.85 4.58
N PHE A 90 -7.09 12.82 5.77
CA PHE A 90 -7.84 12.79 7.03
C PHE A 90 -8.50 14.13 7.38
N ARG A 91 -7.88 15.25 6.99
CA ARG A 91 -8.44 16.59 7.22
C ARG A 91 -9.70 16.81 6.39
N GLU A 92 -9.72 16.32 5.16
CA GLU A 92 -10.90 16.33 4.28
C GLU A 92 -12.01 15.39 4.75
N CYS A 93 -11.71 14.37 5.56
CA CYS A 93 -12.71 13.46 6.11
C CYS A 93 -13.42 13.98 7.39
N THR A 94 -12.97 15.10 7.95
CA THR A 94 -13.55 15.69 9.17
C THR A 94 -14.43 16.93 8.87
N GLY A 95 -14.76 17.17 7.59
CA GLY A 95 -15.60 18.26 7.12
C GLY A 95 -17.00 17.81 6.74
#